data_AF-A0A970H5M7-F1
#
_entry.id   AF-A0A970H5M7-F1
#
_cell.length_a   1.000
_cell.length_b   1.000
_cell.length_c   1.000
_cell.angle_alpha   90.00
_cell.angle_beta   90.00
_cell.angle_gamma   90.00
#
_symmetry.space_group_name_H-M   'P 1'
#
loop_
_entity.id
_entity.type
_entity.pdbx_description
1 polymer ?
#
loop_
_entity_poly.entity_id
_entity_poly.type
_entity_poly.pdbx_seq_one_letter_code
_entity_poly.pdbx_strand_id
1 'polypeptide(L)'
;MSLNSINGLSSRLRLTGMASGLDTDSIVNDLMRIEQLKVDKVYRQKVLAEWRREAVTNVRNKLRTFRDTYASALSSLNMNTSSVYKKFSVEMAAKPYVKISTTSS
;
A
#
# COMPACT_ATOMS: atom_id res chain seq x y z
N MET A 1 -29.46 -16.66 41.59
CA MET A 1 -29.32 -18.07 41.99
C MET A 1 -30.13 -18.91 41.00
N SER A 2 -29.57 -20.03 40.58
CA SER A 2 -29.95 -20.79 39.38
C SER A 2 -31.24 -21.61 39.53
N LEU A 3 -31.79 -21.95 38.34
CA LEU A 3 -32.66 -23.07 37.97
C LEU A 3 -34.18 -22.84 37.90
N ASN A 4 -34.74 -23.06 36.70
CA ASN A 4 -35.92 -23.89 36.60
C ASN A 4 -35.91 -24.80 35.36
N SER A 5 -36.45 -25.99 35.59
CA SER A 5 -36.20 -27.27 34.95
C SER A 5 -36.89 -27.50 33.59
N ILE A 6 -36.16 -28.23 32.75
CA ILE A 6 -36.55 -29.26 31.77
C ILE A 6 -38.05 -29.63 31.75
N ASN A 7 -38.70 -29.43 30.59
CA ASN A 7 -39.84 -30.24 30.14
C ASN A 7 -39.99 -30.10 28.61
N GLY A 8 -39.87 -31.21 27.87
CA GLY A 8 -40.27 -31.25 26.45
C GLY A 8 -39.35 -31.95 25.45
N LEU A 9 -38.53 -32.91 25.87
CA LEU A 9 -38.15 -34.00 24.97
C LEU A 9 -39.45 -34.75 24.60
N SER A 10 -39.64 -35.17 23.35
CA SER A 10 -40.75 -36.03 22.87
C SER A 10 -42.11 -35.35 22.54
N SER A 11 -42.16 -34.56 21.48
CA SER A 11 -43.29 -34.66 20.55
C SER A 11 -42.90 -34.18 19.16
N ARG A 12 -42.61 -35.18 18.30
CA ARG A 12 -42.64 -35.08 16.83
C ARG A 12 -41.41 -34.31 16.27
N LEU A 13 -40.38 -34.96 15.74
CA LEU A 13 -40.51 -35.73 14.49
C LEU A 13 -41.68 -35.20 13.62
N ARG A 14 -41.72 -33.89 13.41
CA ARG A 14 -42.42 -33.22 12.29
C ARG A 14 -41.29 -32.90 11.29
N LEU A 15 -40.81 -33.72 10.35
CA LEU A 15 -41.38 -34.81 9.53
C LEU A 15 -42.78 -34.53 8.95
N THR A 16 -43.10 -33.24 8.76
CA THR A 16 -44.18 -32.80 7.85
C THR A 16 -43.74 -31.61 6.99
N GLY A 17 -42.45 -31.27 6.97
CA GLY A 17 -41.88 -30.15 6.19
C GLY A 17 -40.95 -30.58 5.06
N MET A 18 -40.80 -31.89 4.80
CA MET A 18 -39.97 -32.41 3.70
C MET A 18 -40.73 -32.48 2.35
N ALA A 19 -41.93 -31.91 2.27
CA ALA A 19 -42.70 -31.82 1.03
C ALA A 19 -42.21 -30.63 0.20
N SER A 20 -41.27 -30.92 -0.71
CA SER A 20 -41.18 -30.28 -2.03
C SER A 20 -40.58 -28.87 -2.14
N GLY A 21 -39.53 -28.58 -1.38
CA GLY A 21 -38.75 -27.34 -1.55
C GLY A 21 -37.40 -27.43 -0.86
N LEU A 22 -36.65 -28.50 -1.13
CA LEU A 22 -35.33 -28.75 -0.57
C LEU A 22 -34.33 -27.74 -1.17
N ASP A 23 -34.48 -26.48 -0.76
CA ASP A 23 -33.50 -25.41 -0.69
C ASP A 23 -32.45 -25.35 -1.81
N THR A 24 -32.86 -25.70 -3.04
CA THR A 24 -31.92 -25.86 -4.16
C THR A 24 -31.42 -24.49 -4.60
N ASP A 25 -32.30 -23.49 -4.59
CA ASP A 25 -31.94 -22.09 -4.87
C ASP A 25 -30.98 -21.51 -3.82
N SER A 26 -31.14 -21.84 -2.53
CA SER A 26 -30.22 -21.39 -1.47
C SER A 26 -28.86 -22.07 -1.60
N ILE A 27 -28.83 -23.39 -1.82
CA ILE A 27 -27.58 -24.13 -2.07
C ILE A 27 -26.86 -23.61 -3.32
N VAL A 28 -27.60 -23.33 -4.40
CA VAL A 28 -27.06 -22.74 -5.64
C VAL A 28 -26.55 -21.32 -5.38
N ASN A 29 -27.30 -20.49 -4.66
CA ASN A 29 -26.86 -19.14 -4.29
C ASN A 29 -25.60 -19.15 -3.42
N ASP A 30 -25.50 -20.08 -2.47
CA ASP A 30 -24.32 -20.26 -1.62
C ASP A 30 -23.11 -20.74 -2.41
N LEU A 31 -23.29 -21.69 -3.33
CA LEU A 31 -22.25 -22.12 -4.27
C LEU A 31 -21.78 -21.00 -5.18
N MET A 32 -22.71 -20.21 -5.73
CA MET A 32 -22.42 -19.04 -6.55
C MET A 32 -21.65 -17.99 -5.77
N ARG A 33 -22.01 -17.75 -4.50
CA ARG A 33 -21.29 -16.85 -3.61
C ARG A 33 -19.86 -17.33 -3.34
N ILE A 34 -19.68 -18.63 -3.09
CA ILE A 34 -18.34 -19.22 -2.92
C ILE A 34 -17.49 -19.02 -4.17
N GLU A 35 -18.06 -19.22 -5.35
CA GLU A 35 -17.34 -19.06 -6.60
C GLU A 35 -16.98 -17.59 -6.88
N GLN A 36 -17.90 -16.66 -6.62
CA GLN A 36 -17.63 -15.22 -6.65
C GLN A 36 -16.48 -14.84 -5.70
N LEU A 37 -16.47 -15.38 -4.48
CA LEU A 37 -15.40 -15.11 -3.51
C LEU A 37 -14.02 -15.59 -4.00
N LYS A 38 -13.95 -16.72 -4.72
CA LYS A 38 -12.70 -17.19 -5.34
C LYS A 38 -12.24 -16.26 -6.45
N VAL A 39 -13.17 -15.85 -7.33
CA VAL A 39 -12.89 -14.90 -8.41
C VAL A 39 -12.38 -13.58 -7.83
N ASP A 40 -13.06 -13.04 -6.81
CA ASP A 40 -12.66 -11.81 -6.15
C ASP A 40 -11.28 -11.94 -5.50
N LYS A 41 -10.94 -13.11 -4.93
CA LYS A 41 -9.61 -13.35 -4.36
C LYS A 41 -8.52 -13.24 -5.42
N VAL A 42 -8.71 -13.88 -6.57
CA VAL A 42 -7.76 -13.81 -7.69
C VAL A 42 -7.68 -12.40 -8.25
N TYR A 43 -8.81 -11.71 -8.40
CA TYR A 43 -8.85 -10.32 -8.83
C TYR A 43 -8.07 -9.39 -7.89
N ARG A 44 -8.28 -9.50 -6.58
CA ARG A 44 -7.53 -8.74 -5.57
C ARG A 44 -6.02 -9.01 -5.66
N GLN A 45 -5.62 -10.26 -5.86
CA GLN A 45 -4.20 -10.61 -6.02
C GLN A 45 -3.60 -9.98 -7.28
N LYS A 46 -4.34 -9.99 -8.40
CA LYS A 46 -3.92 -9.34 -9.65
C LYS A 46 -3.71 -7.84 -9.45
N VAL A 47 -4.71 -7.14 -8.90
CA VAL A 47 -4.65 -5.70 -8.63
C VAL A 47 -3.45 -5.36 -7.74
N LEU A 48 -3.25 -6.15 -6.68
CA LEU A 48 -2.14 -5.93 -5.76
C LEU A 48 -0.77 -6.18 -6.42
N ALA A 49 -0.67 -7.16 -7.31
CA ALA A 49 0.54 -7.38 -8.10
C ALA A 49 0.79 -6.23 -9.09
N GLU A 50 -0.26 -5.70 -9.73
CA GLU A 50 -0.17 -4.54 -10.62
C GLU A 50 0.32 -3.30 -9.85
N TRP A 51 -0.24 -3.00 -8.68
CA TRP A 51 0.20 -1.90 -7.83
C TRP A 51 1.66 -2.03 -7.40
N ARG A 52 2.11 -3.24 -7.07
CA ARG A 52 3.53 -3.49 -6.76
C ARG A 52 4.42 -3.21 -7.97
N ARG A 53 4.03 -3.69 -9.15
CA ARG A 53 4.78 -3.46 -10.40
C ARG A 53 4.86 -1.98 -10.72
N GLU A 54 3.74 -1.26 -10.57
CA GLU A 54 3.66 0.17 -10.80
C GLU A 54 4.54 0.95 -9.82
N ALA A 55 4.51 0.62 -8.53
CA ALA A 55 5.36 1.25 -7.52
C ALA A 55 6.85 1.08 -7.83
N VAL A 56 7.29 -0.14 -8.18
CA VAL A 56 8.69 -0.40 -8.58
C VAL A 56 9.05 0.38 -9.84
N THR A 57 8.15 0.45 -10.81
CA THR A 57 8.37 1.20 -12.05
C THR A 57 8.47 2.71 -11.78
N ASN A 58 7.61 3.25 -10.91
CA ASN A 58 7.64 4.65 -10.52
C ASN A 58 8.97 5.01 -9.84
N VAL A 59 9.41 4.20 -8.88
CA VAL A 59 10.70 4.41 -8.20
C VAL A 59 11.85 4.32 -9.19
N ARG A 60 11.85 3.32 -10.08
CA ARG A 60 12.88 3.19 -11.13
C ARG A 60 12.93 4.42 -12.03
N ASN A 61 11.79 4.96 -12.44
CA ASN A 61 11.74 6.16 -13.27
C ASN A 61 12.30 7.38 -12.52
N LYS A 62 11.94 7.57 -11.25
CA LYS A 62 12.50 8.63 -10.40
C LYS A 62 14.01 8.50 -10.24
N LEU A 63 14.51 7.29 -10.00
CA LEU A 63 15.94 7.01 -9.89
C LEU A 63 16.67 7.28 -11.22
N ARG A 64 16.07 6.91 -12.35
CA ARG A 64 16.60 7.20 -13.69
C ARG A 64 16.68 8.70 -13.93
N THR A 65 15.62 9.44 -13.63
CA THR A 65 15.62 10.91 -13.74
C THR A 65 16.69 11.51 -12.83
N PHE A 66 16.77 11.10 -11.56
CA PHE A 66 17.82 11.56 -10.65
C PHE A 66 19.22 11.31 -11.21
N ARG A 67 19.47 10.09 -11.71
CA ARG A 67 20.76 9.70 -12.27
C ARG A 67 21.10 10.54 -13.50
N ASP A 68 20.15 10.75 -14.40
CA ASP A 68 20.34 11.52 -15.61
C ASP A 68 20.57 13.01 -15.29
N THR A 69 19.91 13.56 -14.27
CA THR A 69 20.07 14.96 -13.86
C THR A 69 21.32 15.21 -13.02
N TYR A 70 21.65 14.35 -12.06
CA TYR A 70 22.66 14.67 -11.03
C TYR A 70 23.90 13.78 -11.05
N ALA A 71 23.85 12.60 -11.66
CA ALA A 71 24.96 11.66 -11.68
C ALA A 71 25.55 11.41 -13.08
N SER A 72 24.88 11.87 -14.14
CA SER A 72 25.35 11.73 -15.51
C SER A 72 26.52 12.67 -15.79
N ALA A 73 27.62 12.14 -16.34
CA ALA A 73 28.81 12.90 -16.73
C ALA A 73 28.52 14.07 -17.68
N LEU A 74 27.45 13.97 -18.48
CA LEU A 74 27.05 14.97 -19.47
C LEU A 74 26.07 16.01 -18.91
N SER A 75 25.57 15.82 -17.68
CA SER A 75 24.65 16.77 -17.08
C SER A 75 25.40 17.97 -16.51
N SER A 76 24.87 19.17 -16.77
CA SER A 76 25.37 20.42 -16.16
C SER A 76 25.21 20.46 -14.64
N LEU A 77 24.30 19.66 -14.10
CA LEU A 77 24.02 19.53 -12.66
C LEU A 77 24.71 18.31 -12.04
N ASN A 78 25.74 17.76 -12.69
CA ASN A 78 26.46 16.61 -12.14
C ASN A 78 27.12 16.94 -10.80
N MET A 79 26.60 16.32 -9.73
CA MET A 79 27.05 16.49 -8.35
C MET A 79 28.49 16.01 -8.11
N ASN A 80 29.11 15.26 -9.02
CA ASN A 80 30.51 14.88 -8.92
C ASN A 80 31.46 15.98 -9.45
N THR A 81 30.94 17.09 -9.95
CA THR A 81 31.75 18.24 -10.39
C THR A 81 31.72 19.36 -9.36
N SER A 82 32.89 19.92 -9.05
CA SER A 82 33.02 21.00 -8.05
C SER A 82 32.28 22.29 -8.46
N SER A 83 31.90 22.43 -9.73
CA SER A 83 31.18 23.60 -10.27
C SER A 83 29.72 23.68 -9.85
N VAL A 84 29.10 22.57 -9.42
CA VAL A 84 27.70 22.55 -8.99
C VAL A 84 27.53 23.07 -7.55
N TYR A 85 28.60 23.03 -6.76
CA TYR A 85 28.58 23.50 -5.36
C TYR A 85 29.13 24.91 -5.25
N LYS A 86 28.28 25.84 -4.76
CA LYS A 86 28.72 27.19 -4.39
C LYS A 86 29.49 27.14 -3.07
N LYS A 87 30.69 27.71 -3.07
CA LYS A 87 31.54 27.82 -1.86
C LYS A 87 31.33 29.20 -1.25
N PHE A 88 31.11 29.25 0.05
CA PHE A 88 31.02 30.48 0.81
C PHE A 88 32.25 30.59 1.70
N SER A 89 33.05 31.63 1.50
CA SER A 89 34.16 31.96 2.38
C SER A 89 33.65 32.84 3.52
N VAL A 90 33.95 32.46 4.76
CA VAL A 90 33.59 33.21 5.96
C VAL A 90 34.86 33.79 6.56
N GLU A 91 34.99 35.11 6.56
CA GLU A 91 36.02 35.83 7.29
C GLU A 91 35.45 36.29 8.64
N MET A 92 36.10 35.91 9.74
CA MET A 92 35.72 36.29 11.11
C MET A 92 36.79 37.19 11.74
N ALA A 93 36.39 38.39 12.17
CA ALA A 93 37.25 39.27 12.97
C ALA A 93 37.24 38.86 14.46
N ALA A 94 38.40 38.79 15.09
CA ALA A 94 38.59 38.07 16.36
C ALA A 94 37.97 38.71 17.63
N LYS A 95 37.51 39.98 17.65
CA LYS A 95 36.74 40.66 18.76
C LYS A 95 36.04 41.96 18.26
N PRO A 96 35.13 42.62 19.01
CA PRO A 96 33.75 42.24 19.37
C PRO A 96 32.64 43.07 18.64
N TYR A 97 32.95 43.92 17.64
CA TYR A 97 31.95 44.71 16.87
C TYR A 97 31.57 44.05 15.54
N VAL A 98 31.18 42.78 15.64
CA VAL A 98 31.00 41.77 14.57
C VAL A 98 30.57 42.33 13.20
N LYS A 99 31.39 42.09 12.16
CA LYS A 99 30.91 42.10 10.77
C LYS A 99 31.20 40.74 10.15
N ILE A 100 30.13 40.07 9.71
CA ILE A 100 30.18 38.84 8.91
C ILE A 100 29.65 39.23 7.52
N SER A 101 30.52 39.23 6.52
CA SER A 101 30.12 39.40 5.12
C SER A 101 30.35 38.10 4.37
N THR A 102 29.26 37.51 3.88
CA THR A 102 29.30 36.33 3.01
C THR A 102 29.36 36.77 1.56
N THR A 103 30.42 36.42 0.84
CA THR A 103 30.49 36.58 -0.61
C THR A 103 30.39 35.21 -1.27
N SER A 104 29.42 35.03 -2.17
CA SER A 104 29.32 33.83 -3.00
C SER A 104 30.23 33.98 -4.20
N SER A 105 31.11 33.01 -4.45
CA SER A 105 31.71 32.80 -5.78
C SER A 105 30.85 31.85 -6.60
#